data_AF-A0A376VNN4-F1
#
_entry.id   AF-A0A376VNN4-F1
#
_cell.length_a   1.000
_cell.length_b   1.000
_cell.length_c   1.000
_cell.angle_alpha   90.00
_cell.angle_beta   90.00
_cell.angle_gamma   90.00
#
_symmetry.space_group_name_H-M   'P 1'
#
loop_
_entity.id
_entity.type
_entity.pdbx_description
1 polymer ?
#
loop_
_entity_poly.entity_id
_entity_poly.type
_entity_poly.pdbx_seq_one_letter_code
_entity_poly.pdbx_strand_id
1 'polypeptide(L)'
;MQAFLMSELQLEQQIPFSASLTFEQSYSEVDGDSASMAELCALISALADVPVNQSIAITGSVDQFGRAQPVGGLNEKIEGFFAICQQRELTGKQGVIIPTANVRHLSLHSELVKAVEEDKFTIWAVDDVTDALPLY
;
A
#
# COMPACT_ATOMS: atom_id res chain seq x y z
N MET A 1 -9.11 2.81 10.31
CA MET A 1 -9.62 1.48 9.89
C MET A 1 -11.03 1.17 10.38
N GLN A 2 -11.29 1.00 11.69
CA GLN A 2 -12.63 0.64 12.19
C GLN A 2 -13.74 1.60 11.74
N ALA A 3 -13.53 2.91 11.89
CA ALA A 3 -14.52 3.91 11.48
C ALA A 3 -14.86 3.85 9.98
N PHE A 4 -13.83 3.69 9.14
CA PHE A 4 -14.00 3.50 7.70
C PHE A 4 -14.85 2.27 7.39
N LEU A 5 -14.50 1.11 7.95
CA LEU A 5 -15.25 -0.14 7.71
C LEU A 5 -16.70 -0.07 8.19
N MET A 6 -16.95 0.54 9.35
CA MET A 6 -18.32 0.73 9.84
C MET A 6 -19.14 1.62 8.89
N SER A 7 -18.53 2.68 8.35
CA SER A 7 -19.16 3.56 7.36
C SER A 7 -19.46 2.82 6.06
N GLU A 8 -18.47 2.16 5.46
CA GLU A 8 -18.60 1.46 4.18
C GLU A 8 -19.58 0.28 4.24
N LEU A 9 -19.56 -0.47 5.34
CA LEU A 9 -20.49 -1.60 5.54
C LEU A 9 -21.85 -1.18 6.10
N GLN A 10 -22.07 0.13 6.31
CA GLN A 10 -23.31 0.70 6.84
C GLN A 10 -23.74 0.02 8.16
N LEU A 11 -22.78 -0.21 9.05
CA LEU A 11 -23.03 -0.87 10.33
C LEU A 11 -23.59 0.13 11.35
N GLU A 12 -24.82 -0.10 11.79
CA GLU A 12 -25.45 0.68 12.87
C GLU A 12 -25.02 0.21 14.28
N GLN A 13 -24.43 -0.98 14.37
CA GLN A 13 -23.98 -1.62 15.62
C GLN A 13 -22.47 -1.88 15.58
N GLN A 14 -21.91 -2.42 16.67
CA GLN A 14 -20.49 -2.78 16.71
C GLN A 14 -20.13 -3.80 15.61
N ILE A 15 -18.86 -3.77 15.19
CA ILE A 15 -18.33 -4.70 14.19
C ILE A 15 -18.60 -6.15 14.62
N PRO A 16 -19.32 -6.97 13.81
CA PRO A 16 -19.75 -8.31 14.19
C PRO A 16 -18.65 -9.38 13.99
N PHE A 17 -17.39 -8.98 13.94
CA PHE A 17 -16.25 -9.85 13.72
C PHE A 17 -15.03 -9.40 14.54
N SER A 18 -14.08 -10.32 14.69
CA SER A 18 -12.74 -10.03 15.18
C SER A 18 -11.74 -10.19 14.04
N ALA A 19 -10.71 -9.36 14.02
CA ALA A 19 -9.63 -9.42 13.04
C ALA A 19 -8.28 -9.25 13.73
N SER A 20 -7.28 -9.96 13.23
CA SER A 20 -5.89 -9.85 13.67
C SER A 20 -5.02 -9.54 12.47
N LEU A 21 -4.17 -8.52 12.60
CA LEU A 21 -3.15 -8.18 11.63
C LEU A 21 -1.78 -8.47 12.23
N THR A 22 -0.88 -8.99 11.40
CA THR A 22 0.48 -9.33 11.80
C THR A 22 1.46 -8.92 10.70
N PHE A 23 2.58 -8.34 11.11
CA PHE A 23 3.73 -8.19 10.23
C PHE A 23 4.57 -9.45 10.37
N GLU A 24 4.45 -10.34 9.38
CA GLU A 24 5.20 -11.59 9.39
C GLU A 24 6.70 -11.34 9.45
N GLN A 25 7.38 -12.18 10.23
CA GLN A 25 8.85 -12.13 10.42
C GLN A 25 9.37 -10.78 10.95
N SER A 26 8.54 -9.97 11.61
CA SER A 26 8.99 -8.77 12.32
C SER A 26 9.46 -9.12 13.74
N TYR A 27 10.75 -8.94 14.01
CA TYR A 27 11.36 -9.20 15.32
C TYR A 27 11.66 -7.92 16.13
N SER A 28 11.34 -6.77 15.55
CA SER A 28 11.47 -5.46 16.18
C SER A 28 10.11 -4.79 16.30
N GLU A 29 10.02 -3.81 17.19
CA GLU A 29 8.87 -2.92 17.24
C GLU A 29 8.71 -2.18 15.91
N VAL A 30 7.45 -2.01 15.49
CA VAL A 30 7.06 -1.22 14.32
C VAL A 30 6.35 0.02 14.86
N ASP A 31 6.77 1.19 14.39
CA ASP A 31 6.21 2.48 14.77
C ASP A 31 5.80 3.28 13.52
N GLY A 32 4.85 4.19 13.68
CA GLY A 32 4.29 5.04 12.63
C GLY A 32 3.02 4.49 11.96
N ASP A 33 2.40 5.32 11.14
CA ASP A 33 1.08 5.09 10.51
C ASP A 33 1.18 4.70 9.02
N SER A 34 2.40 4.66 8.48
CA SER A 34 2.65 4.52 7.04
C SER A 34 2.32 3.15 6.41
N ALA A 35 1.87 2.20 7.23
CA ALA A 35 1.38 0.88 6.81
C ALA A 35 -0.15 0.76 6.89
N SER A 36 -0.85 1.75 7.44
CA SER A 36 -2.29 1.63 7.72
C SER A 36 -3.15 1.49 6.46
N MET A 37 -2.69 2.00 5.31
CA MET A 37 -3.35 1.74 4.02
C MET A 37 -3.20 0.28 3.56
N ALA A 38 -2.02 -0.33 3.81
CA ALA A 38 -1.76 -1.74 3.51
C ALA A 38 -2.60 -2.66 4.42
N GLU A 39 -2.64 -2.34 5.71
CA GLU A 39 -3.45 -3.03 6.72
C GLU A 39 -4.94 -3.02 6.36
N LEU A 40 -5.45 -1.86 5.93
CA LEU A 40 -6.84 -1.73 5.52
C LEU A 40 -7.15 -2.54 4.25
N CYS A 41 -6.28 -2.48 3.24
CA CYS A 41 -6.42 -3.31 2.03
C CYS A 41 -6.42 -4.81 2.37
N ALA A 42 -5.50 -5.27 3.22
CA ALA A 42 -5.40 -6.66 3.65
C ALA A 42 -6.66 -7.12 4.40
N LEU A 43 -7.19 -6.27 5.28
CA LEU A 43 -8.43 -6.56 6.01
C LEU A 43 -9.64 -6.62 5.08
N ILE A 44 -9.77 -5.68 4.14
CA ILE A 44 -10.84 -5.69 3.13
C ILE A 44 -10.75 -6.94 2.25
N SER A 45 -9.55 -7.29 1.80
CA SER A 45 -9.27 -8.52 1.04
C SER A 45 -9.73 -9.77 1.78
N ALA A 46 -9.39 -9.89 3.07
CA ALA A 46 -9.80 -11.02 3.91
C ALA A 46 -11.32 -11.08 4.14
N LEU A 47 -12.00 -9.93 4.27
CA LEU A 47 -13.44 -9.86 4.43
C LEU A 47 -14.21 -10.16 3.13
N ALA A 48 -13.66 -9.77 1.99
CA ALA A 48 -14.29 -9.92 0.68
C ALA A 48 -13.98 -11.25 -0.02
N ASP A 49 -13.02 -12.04 0.49
CA ASP A 49 -12.47 -13.23 -0.17
C ASP A 49 -11.93 -12.93 -1.58
N VAL A 50 -11.28 -11.76 -1.72
CA VAL A 50 -10.66 -11.30 -2.97
C VAL A 50 -9.15 -11.22 -2.76
N PRO A 51 -8.33 -11.93 -3.57
CA PRO A 51 -6.88 -11.93 -3.39
C PRO A 51 -6.26 -10.58 -3.77
N VAL A 52 -5.14 -10.25 -3.11
CA VAL A 52 -4.31 -9.08 -3.46
C VAL A 52 -3.09 -9.48 -4.30
N ASN A 53 -2.80 -8.75 -5.37
CA ASN A 53 -1.62 -8.99 -6.21
C ASN A 53 -0.30 -8.70 -5.48
N GLN A 54 0.45 -9.77 -5.21
CA GLN A 54 1.72 -9.74 -4.48
C GLN A 54 2.90 -9.13 -5.26
N SER A 55 2.70 -8.78 -6.53
CA SER A 55 3.71 -8.06 -7.34
C SER A 55 3.72 -6.57 -6.99
N ILE A 56 2.72 -6.07 -6.27
CA ILE A 56 2.52 -4.67 -5.97
C ILE A 56 2.73 -4.44 -4.48
N ALA A 57 3.70 -3.58 -4.14
CA ALA A 57 3.84 -3.07 -2.77
C ALA A 57 2.98 -1.82 -2.57
N ILE A 58 2.73 -1.48 -1.32
CA ILE A 58 1.94 -0.30 -0.95
C ILE A 58 2.56 0.37 0.28
N THR A 59 2.62 1.69 0.27
CA THR A 59 2.87 2.48 1.48
C THR A 59 1.94 3.68 1.49
N GLY A 60 1.47 4.06 2.66
CA GLY A 60 0.53 5.16 2.84
C GLY A 60 -0.10 5.08 4.22
N SER A 61 -0.33 6.23 4.81
CA SER A 61 -1.24 6.33 5.95
C SER A 61 -2.67 6.53 5.44
N VAL A 62 -3.67 6.19 6.26
CA VAL A 62 -5.09 6.36 5.91
C VAL A 62 -5.86 6.99 7.08
N ASP A 63 -6.65 8.02 6.80
CA ASP A 63 -7.51 8.63 7.81
C ASP A 63 -8.81 7.82 8.04
N GLN A 64 -9.69 8.31 8.93
CA GLN A 64 -10.95 7.61 9.21
C GLN A 64 -11.94 7.59 8.03
N PHE A 65 -11.70 8.41 7.00
CA PHE A 65 -12.54 8.55 5.81
C PHE A 65 -11.98 7.79 4.60
N GLY A 66 -10.83 7.12 4.73
CA GLY A 66 -10.21 6.37 3.63
C GLY A 66 -9.15 7.16 2.86
N ARG A 67 -8.92 8.43 3.19
CA ARG A 67 -8.02 9.29 2.41
C ARG A 67 -6.56 8.91 2.65
N ALA A 68 -5.81 8.77 1.57
CA ALA A 68 -4.39 8.48 1.60
C ALA A 68 -3.61 9.70 2.13
N GLN A 69 -2.78 9.48 3.13
CA GLN A 69 -1.98 10.50 3.80
C GLN A 69 -0.49 10.31 3.51
N PRO A 70 0.28 11.40 3.39
CA PRO A 70 1.68 11.33 3.03
C PRO A 70 2.52 10.66 4.12
N VAL A 71 3.57 9.96 3.69
CA VAL A 71 4.48 9.21 4.55
C VAL A 71 5.93 9.66 4.38
N GLY A 72 6.75 9.43 5.41
CA GLY A 72 8.20 9.58 5.35
C GLY A 72 8.91 8.37 4.74
N GLY A 73 10.18 8.55 4.37
CA GLY A 73 11.05 7.50 3.81
C GLY A 73 10.56 6.94 2.47
N LEU A 74 9.85 7.76 1.68
CA LEU A 74 9.16 7.31 0.48
C LEU A 74 10.12 6.72 -0.56
N ASN A 75 11.22 7.42 -0.85
CA ASN A 75 12.18 6.99 -1.86
C ASN A 75 12.82 5.66 -1.46
N GLU A 76 13.24 5.53 -0.20
CA GLU A 76 13.85 4.32 0.36
C GLU A 76 12.90 3.13 0.32
N LYS A 77 11.60 3.35 0.56
CA LYS A 77 10.57 2.31 0.47
C LYS A 77 10.37 1.81 -0.97
N ILE A 78 10.26 2.72 -1.92
CA ILE A 78 10.07 2.38 -3.34
C ILE A 78 11.31 1.66 -3.87
N GLU A 79 12.49 2.20 -3.59
CA GLU A 79 13.78 1.64 -4.04
C GLU A 79 14.08 0.30 -3.38
N GLY A 80 13.74 0.13 -2.10
CA GLY A 80 13.85 -1.14 -1.39
C GLY A 80 13.02 -2.25 -2.05
N PHE A 81 11.77 -1.95 -2.42
CA PHE A 81 10.94 -2.92 -3.13
C PHE A 81 11.48 -3.20 -4.55
N PHE A 82 11.83 -2.15 -5.29
CA PHE A 82 12.43 -2.29 -6.62
C PHE A 82 13.68 -3.18 -6.63
N ALA A 83 14.59 -3.00 -5.66
CA ALA A 83 15.79 -3.81 -5.52
C ALA A 83 15.48 -5.30 -5.31
N ILE A 84 14.47 -5.62 -4.49
CA ILE A 84 14.00 -7.01 -4.29
C ILE A 84 13.42 -7.57 -5.59
N CYS A 85 12.60 -6.79 -6.30
CA CYS A 85 12.05 -7.20 -7.60
C CYS A 85 13.16 -7.47 -8.62
N GLN A 86 14.17 -6.62 -8.67
CA GLN A 86 15.31 -6.78 -9.57
C GLN A 86 16.16 -8.01 -9.24
N GLN A 87 16.42 -8.28 -7.96
CA GLN A 87 17.17 -9.47 -7.53
C GLN A 87 16.44 -10.78 -7.86
N ARG A 88 15.10 -10.76 -7.88
CA ARG A 88 14.28 -11.93 -8.21
C ARG A 88 14.11 -12.05 -9.72
N GLU A 89 13.40 -11.11 -10.32
CA GLU A 89 13.18 -10.93 -11.76
C GLU A 89 12.16 -9.78 -11.97
N LEU A 90 12.48 -8.80 -12.83
CA LEU A 90 11.51 -7.78 -13.26
C LEU A 90 10.66 -8.35 -14.40
N THR A 91 9.36 -8.48 -14.15
CA THR A 91 8.38 -9.06 -15.08
C THR A 91 7.51 -8.01 -15.78
N GLY A 92 7.66 -6.73 -15.42
CA GLY A 92 6.79 -5.64 -15.88
C GLY A 92 5.47 -5.53 -15.12
N LYS A 93 5.21 -6.43 -14.18
CA LYS A 93 3.99 -6.41 -13.35
C LYS A 93 4.22 -5.81 -11.97
N GLN A 94 5.47 -5.53 -11.61
CA GLN A 94 5.80 -5.03 -10.29
C GLN A 94 5.60 -3.52 -10.18
N GLY A 95 5.30 -3.06 -8.98
CA GLY A 95 5.21 -1.63 -8.73
C GLY A 95 4.85 -1.26 -7.30
N VAL A 96 4.67 0.03 -7.05
CA VAL A 96 4.35 0.55 -5.71
C VAL A 96 3.17 1.50 -5.78
N ILE A 97 2.19 1.32 -4.90
CA ILE A 97 1.12 2.27 -4.63
C ILE A 97 1.59 3.26 -3.56
N ILE A 98 1.44 4.56 -3.82
CA ILE A 98 1.84 5.66 -2.94
C ILE A 98 0.73 6.72 -2.82
N PRO A 99 0.73 7.56 -1.77
CA PRO A 99 -0.20 8.69 -1.70
C PRO A 99 0.10 9.73 -2.77
N THR A 100 -0.91 10.32 -3.41
CA THR A 100 -0.74 11.43 -4.38
C THR A 100 0.02 12.60 -3.76
N ALA A 101 -0.23 12.90 -2.48
CA ALA A 101 0.49 13.93 -1.73
C ALA A 101 2.01 13.72 -1.63
N ASN A 102 2.48 12.48 -1.86
CA ASN A 102 3.88 12.11 -1.84
C ASN A 102 4.60 12.30 -3.20
N VAL A 103 3.87 12.46 -4.31
CA VAL A 103 4.45 12.53 -5.67
C VAL A 103 5.52 13.63 -5.78
N ARG A 104 5.27 14.80 -5.17
CA ARG A 104 6.23 15.92 -5.17
C ARG A 104 7.53 15.65 -4.39
N HIS A 105 7.59 14.56 -3.62
CA HIS A 105 8.76 14.16 -2.82
C HIS A 105 9.60 13.07 -3.52
N LEU A 106 9.18 12.60 -4.70
CA LEU A 106 9.90 11.59 -5.46
C LEU A 106 11.22 12.14 -5.98
N SER A 107 12.31 11.46 -5.63
CA SER A 107 13.68 11.70 -6.06
C SER A 107 14.39 10.36 -6.14
N LEU A 108 14.02 9.57 -7.16
CA LEU A 108 14.41 8.17 -7.30
C LEU A 108 15.70 8.01 -8.10
N HIS A 109 16.45 6.94 -7.83
CA HIS A 109 17.61 6.55 -8.62
C HIS A 109 17.28 6.37 -10.11
N SER A 110 18.21 6.78 -10.97
CA SER A 110 18.04 6.77 -12.43
C SER A 110 17.70 5.40 -13.01
N GLU A 111 18.19 4.32 -12.38
CA GLU A 111 17.87 2.95 -12.79
C GLU A 111 16.39 2.62 -12.60
N LEU A 112 15.79 3.07 -11.49
CA LEU A 112 14.37 2.89 -11.23
C LEU A 112 13.55 3.74 -12.20
N VAL A 113 13.93 5.00 -12.41
CA VAL A 113 13.29 5.88 -13.40
C VAL A 113 13.28 5.22 -14.78
N LYS A 114 14.42 4.66 -15.21
CA LYS A 114 14.53 3.94 -16.48
C LYS A 114 13.63 2.69 -16.52
N ALA A 115 13.52 1.93 -15.43
CA ALA A 115 12.62 0.78 -15.37
C ALA A 115 11.15 1.19 -15.50
N VAL A 116 10.78 2.35 -14.97
CA VAL A 116 9.43 2.93 -15.16
C VAL A 116 9.22 3.38 -16.60
N GLU A 117 10.20 4.05 -17.21
CA GLU A 117 10.15 4.46 -18.63
C GLU A 117 10.08 3.26 -19.60
N GLU A 118 10.61 2.11 -19.22
CA GLU A 118 10.59 0.86 -20.00
C GLU A 118 9.38 -0.05 -19.67
N ASP A 119 8.38 0.44 -18.91
CA ASP A 119 7.21 -0.33 -18.45
C ASP A 119 7.56 -1.62 -17.66
N LYS A 120 8.74 -1.65 -17.03
CA LYS A 120 9.22 -2.78 -16.21
C LYS A 120 8.83 -2.68 -14.75
N PHE A 121 8.45 -1.48 -14.29
CA PHE A 121 8.02 -1.18 -12.94
C PHE A 121 7.03 -0.02 -12.97
N THR A 122 6.00 -0.02 -12.12
CA THR A 122 4.99 1.05 -12.11
C THR A 122 4.89 1.73 -10.75
N ILE A 123 4.63 3.03 -10.71
CA ILE A 123 4.31 3.75 -9.49
C ILE A 123 2.90 4.33 -9.64
N TRP A 124 1.97 3.89 -8.79
CA TRP A 124 0.60 4.39 -8.77
C TRP A 124 0.42 5.39 -7.64
N ALA A 125 -0.08 6.58 -7.96
CA ALA A 125 -0.46 7.58 -6.98
C ALA A 125 -1.97 7.49 -6.72
N VAL A 126 -2.37 7.43 -5.45
CA VAL A 126 -3.77 7.31 -5.03
C VAL A 126 -4.14 8.40 -4.01
N ASP A 127 -5.38 8.88 -4.07
CA ASP A 127 -5.91 9.86 -3.11
C ASP A 127 -6.75 9.20 -2.02
N ASP A 128 -7.29 8.01 -2.29
CA ASP A 128 -8.10 7.22 -1.35
C ASP A 128 -7.74 5.73 -1.40
N VAL A 129 -7.95 5.02 -0.30
CA VAL A 129 -7.74 3.56 -0.24
C VAL A 129 -8.60 2.81 -1.26
N THR A 130 -9.77 3.36 -1.61
CA THR A 130 -10.65 2.78 -2.64
C THR A 130 -10.06 2.85 -4.04
N ASP A 131 -9.13 3.76 -4.31
CA ASP A 131 -8.37 3.79 -5.58
C ASP A 131 -7.30 2.69 -5.62
N ALA A 132 -6.81 2.24 -4.47
CA ALA A 132 -5.78 1.21 -4.36
C ALA A 132 -6.36 -0.21 -4.57
N LEU A 133 -7.58 -0.47 -4.09
CA LEU A 133 -8.20 -1.80 -4.14
C LEU A 133 -8.28 -2.41 -5.56
N PRO A 134 -8.67 -1.66 -6.63
CA PRO A 134 -8.76 -2.20 -7.99
C PRO A 134 -7.41 -2.41 -8.68
N LEU A 135 -6.31 -1.95 -8.10
CA LEU A 135 -4.97 -2.15 -8.65
C LEU A 135 -4.41 -3.55 -8.35
N TYR A 136 -5.01 -4.24 -7.38
CA TYR A 136 -4.67 -5.61 -7.02
C TYR A 136 -5.29 -6.66 -7.95
#